data_AF-A0A9Q9AL40-F1
#
_entry.id   AF-A0A9Q9AL40-F1
#
_cell.length_a   1.000
_cell.length_b   1.000
_cell.length_c   1.000
_cell.angle_alpha   90.00
_cell.angle_beta   90.00
_cell.angle_gamma   90.00
#
_symmetry.space_group_name_H-M   'P 1'
#
loop_
_entity.id
_entity.type
_entity.pdbx_description
1 polymer ?
#
loop_
_entity_poly.entity_id
_entity_poly.type
_entity_poly.pdbx_seq_one_letter_code
_entity_poly.pdbx_strand_id
1 'polypeptide(L)'
;MPDHDSGKSRVTLYDAVAGRVGYEGWLLDKGGKPLPPDQVLYRRANAPVRYAEDDPYFAHRHLAPGNRLPDSDLLKTIHAYASDFYGSVLQHDAHDDFRSLDETALLALGILLEEAAAHSLKDTGDLAFVEGAEKEQAH
;
A
#
# COMPACT_ATOMS: atom_id res chain seq x y z
N MET A 1 -42.26 2.03 1.85
CA MET A 1 -41.19 2.87 2.43
C MET A 1 -39.90 2.10 2.26
N PRO A 2 -38.86 2.63 1.60
CA PRO A 2 -37.59 1.93 1.55
C PRO A 2 -36.85 2.19 2.86
N ASP A 3 -36.49 1.12 3.54
CA ASP A 3 -35.54 1.15 4.65
C ASP A 3 -34.17 1.54 4.09
N HIS A 4 -33.73 2.76 4.37
CA HIS A 4 -32.32 3.11 4.24
C HIS A 4 -31.58 2.40 5.38
N ASP A 5 -31.14 1.16 5.11
CA ASP A 5 -30.10 0.52 5.90
C ASP A 5 -28.87 1.43 5.81
N SER A 6 -28.64 2.19 6.89
CA SER A 6 -27.44 2.98 7.08
C SER A 6 -26.32 1.99 7.34
N GLY A 7 -25.84 1.40 6.25
CA GLY A 7 -24.84 0.35 6.24
C GLY A 7 -23.65 0.78 7.08
N LYS A 8 -23.47 0.13 8.23
CA LYS A 8 -22.29 0.29 9.06
C LYS A 8 -21.08 0.06 8.16
N SER A 9 -20.32 1.11 7.86
CA SER A 9 -19.15 1.04 6.98
C SER A 9 -18.23 -0.07 7.48
N ARG A 10 -18.18 -1.17 6.73
CA ARG A 10 -17.40 -2.36 7.11
C ARG A 10 -15.94 -2.05 6.84
N VAL A 11 -15.16 -2.00 7.92
CA VAL A 11 -13.69 -1.93 7.86
C VAL A 11 -13.16 -3.03 6.95
N THR A 12 -12.36 -2.65 5.95
CA THR A 12 -11.70 -3.58 5.04
C THR A 12 -10.20 -3.71 5.37
N LEU A 13 -9.55 -4.70 4.77
CA LEU A 13 -8.08 -4.82 4.85
C LEU A 13 -7.41 -3.63 4.16
N TYR A 14 -8.00 -3.19 3.04
CA TYR A 14 -7.52 -2.05 2.27
C TYR A 14 -7.41 -0.79 3.13
N ASP A 15 -8.43 -0.51 3.95
CA ASP A 15 -8.45 0.65 4.85
C ASP A 15 -7.43 0.53 6.00
N ALA A 16 -7.17 -0.68 6.48
CA ALA A 16 -6.19 -0.93 7.52
C ALA A 16 -4.75 -0.79 7.01
N VAL A 17 -4.47 -1.26 5.79
CA VAL A 17 -3.16 -1.04 5.13
C VAL A 17 -2.92 0.44 4.87
N ALA A 18 -3.97 1.21 4.52
CA ALA A 18 -3.91 2.66 4.39
C ALA A 18 -3.79 3.40 5.75
N GLY A 19 -3.76 2.70 6.88
CA GLY A 19 -3.63 3.30 8.20
C GLY A 19 -4.87 4.06 8.70
N ARG A 20 -6.03 3.89 8.04
CA ARG A 20 -7.28 4.62 8.34
C ARG A 20 -8.12 3.99 9.43
N VAL A 21 -7.69 2.84 9.96
CA VAL A 21 -8.47 2.03 10.88
C VAL A 21 -7.64 1.77 12.13
N GLY A 22 -8.21 2.02 13.30
CA GLY A 22 -7.69 1.65 14.60
C GLY A 22 -8.60 0.64 15.30
N TYR A 23 -8.26 0.29 16.54
CA TYR A 23 -9.08 -0.63 17.35
C TYR A 23 -10.50 -0.10 17.61
N GLU A 24 -10.65 1.22 17.70
CA GLU A 24 -11.91 1.93 17.96
C GLU A 24 -12.74 2.21 16.68
N GLY A 25 -12.27 1.75 15.52
CA GLY A 25 -12.88 2.01 14.22
C GLY A 25 -12.06 2.98 13.36
N TRP A 26 -12.73 3.87 12.62
CA TRP A 26 -12.06 4.79 11.69
C TRP A 26 -11.20 5.83 12.43
N LEU A 27 -9.93 5.94 12.04
CA LEU A 27 -8.99 6.98 12.46
C LEU A 27 -9.27 8.26 11.66
N LEU A 28 -10.33 8.98 12.03
CA LEU A 28 -10.62 10.31 11.51
C LEU A 28 -9.83 11.35 12.31
N ASP A 29 -8.61 11.72 11.88
CA ASP A 29 -7.70 12.72 12.47
C ASP A 29 -7.36 12.57 13.97
N LYS A 30 -7.99 11.63 14.68
CA LYS A 30 -7.70 11.32 16.08
C LYS A 30 -6.46 10.44 16.08
N GLY A 31 -5.38 10.91 16.68
CA GLY A 31 -4.06 10.26 16.78
C GLY A 31 -4.02 8.91 17.50
N GLY A 32 -4.91 7.99 17.13
CA GLY A 32 -4.90 6.60 17.54
C GLY A 32 -3.89 5.80 16.73
N LYS A 33 -3.54 4.63 17.24
CA LYS A 33 -2.60 3.73 16.58
C LYS A 33 -3.32 2.98 15.45
N PRO A 34 -2.78 2.98 14.22
CA PRO A 34 -3.26 2.12 13.14
C PRO A 34 -3.31 0.67 13.59
N LEU A 35 -4.41 0.00 13.26
CA LEU A 35 -4.58 -1.43 13.45
C LEU A 35 -3.72 -2.13 12.40
N PRO A 36 -2.79 -3.00 12.80
CA PRO A 36 -1.93 -3.65 11.83
C PRO A 36 -2.74 -4.64 10.97
N PRO A 37 -2.38 -4.80 9.68
CA PRO A 37 -3.19 -5.55 8.72
C PRO A 37 -3.31 -7.04 9.04
N ASP A 38 -2.30 -7.61 9.68
CA ASP A 38 -2.31 -8.99 10.17
C ASP A 38 -3.44 -9.22 11.19
N GLN A 39 -3.65 -8.29 12.12
CA GLN A 39 -4.76 -8.39 13.06
C GLN A 39 -6.13 -8.30 12.40
N VAL A 40 -6.27 -7.53 11.32
CA VAL A 40 -7.51 -7.48 10.54
C VAL A 40 -7.79 -8.82 9.89
N LEU A 41 -6.76 -9.47 9.34
CA LEU A 41 -6.87 -10.81 8.76
C LEU A 41 -7.23 -11.85 9.83
N TYR A 42 -6.63 -11.79 11.01
CA TYR A 42 -6.88 -12.73 12.11
C TYR A 42 -8.27 -12.60 12.74
N ARG A 43 -8.89 -11.43 12.64
CA ARG A 43 -10.23 -11.18 13.21
C ARG A 43 -11.37 -11.53 12.25
N ARG A 44 -11.08 -11.90 11.00
CA ARG A 44 -12.11 -12.27 10.02
C ARG A 44 -12.77 -13.60 10.38
N ALA A 45 -14.08 -13.69 10.16
CA ALA A 45 -14.78 -14.97 10.18
C ALA A 45 -14.12 -15.91 9.15
N ASN A 46 -13.78 -17.12 9.57
CA ASN A 46 -13.04 -18.12 8.79
C ASN A 46 -11.54 -17.83 8.58
N ALA A 47 -10.90 -17.08 9.47
CA ALA A 47 -9.43 -17.00 9.48
C ALA A 47 -8.83 -18.42 9.64
N PRO A 48 -7.82 -18.80 8.83
CA PRO A 48 -7.15 -20.09 8.95
C PRO A 48 -6.54 -20.30 10.34
N VAL A 49 -6.51 -21.55 10.81
CA VAL A 49 -5.76 -21.91 12.02
C VAL A 49 -4.28 -21.68 11.77
N ARG A 50 -3.63 -20.96 12.69
CA ARG A 50 -2.22 -20.57 12.55
C ARG A 50 -1.30 -21.58 13.22
N TYR A 51 -0.26 -21.94 12.48
CA TYR A 51 0.94 -22.57 13.02
C TYR A 51 2.10 -21.63 12.75
N ALA A 52 3.00 -21.46 13.73
CA ALA A 52 4.14 -20.54 13.59
C ALA A 52 5.04 -20.90 12.39
N GLU A 53 5.09 -22.21 12.09
CA GLU A 53 5.86 -22.83 11.02
C GLU A 53 5.23 -22.56 9.65
N ASP A 54 3.93 -22.83 9.49
CA ASP A 54 3.23 -22.79 8.20
C ASP A 54 2.22 -21.63 8.07
N ASP A 55 2.54 -20.47 8.64
CA ASP A 55 1.63 -19.33 8.58
C ASP A 55 1.52 -18.79 7.15
N PRO A 56 0.34 -18.93 6.48
CA PRO A 56 0.19 -18.55 5.08
C PRO A 56 0.36 -17.05 4.84
N TYR A 57 0.20 -16.21 5.87
CA TYR A 57 0.36 -14.76 5.76
C TYR A 57 1.84 -14.33 5.73
N PHE A 58 2.76 -15.22 6.09
CA PHE A 58 4.20 -14.97 6.03
C PHE A 58 4.88 -15.77 4.92
N ALA A 59 4.18 -15.99 3.80
CA ALA A 59 4.69 -16.70 2.63
C ALA A 59 5.99 -16.09 2.08
N HIS A 60 6.23 -14.79 2.30
CA HIS A 60 7.46 -14.11 1.89
C HIS A 60 8.74 -14.73 2.48
N ARG A 61 8.64 -15.43 3.63
CA ARG A 61 9.78 -16.13 4.26
C ARG A 61 10.32 -17.28 3.41
N HIS A 62 9.53 -17.77 2.46
CA HIS A 62 9.89 -18.88 1.57
C HIS A 62 10.35 -18.41 0.19
N LEU A 63 10.54 -17.10 -0.02
CA LEU A 63 11.04 -16.58 -1.28
C LEU A 63 12.49 -17.04 -1.52
N ALA A 64 12.80 -17.33 -2.78
CA ALA A 64 14.17 -17.64 -3.18
C ALA A 64 15.09 -16.43 -2.88
N PRO A 65 16.39 -16.63 -2.59
CA PRO A 65 17.31 -15.56 -2.22
C PRO A 65 17.44 -14.39 -3.23
N GLY A 66 17.04 -14.60 -4.49
CA GLY A 66 17.01 -13.56 -5.54
C GLY A 66 15.67 -12.83 -5.70
N ASN A 67 14.60 -13.30 -5.06
CA ASN A 67 13.26 -12.73 -5.19
C ASN A 67 12.99 -11.84 -3.97
N ARG A 68 13.49 -10.61 -4.02
CA ARG A 68 13.24 -9.62 -2.97
C ARG A 68 11.92 -8.91 -3.26
N LEU A 69 11.13 -8.70 -2.21
CA LEU A 69 9.95 -7.84 -2.30
C LEU A 69 10.39 -6.39 -2.11
N PRO A 70 9.64 -5.43 -2.67
CA PRO A 70 9.82 -4.02 -2.37
C PRO A 70 9.70 -3.72 -0.89
N ASP A 71 10.29 -2.61 -0.46
CA ASP A 71 10.22 -2.13 0.90
C ASP A 71 8.77 -1.90 1.34
N SER A 72 8.45 -2.42 2.52
CA SER A 72 7.07 -2.41 3.00
C SER A 72 6.57 -1.00 3.33
N ASP A 73 7.45 -0.09 3.74
CA ASP A 73 7.07 1.26 4.08
C ASP A 73 6.84 2.09 2.80
N LEU A 74 7.66 1.89 1.76
CA LEU A 74 7.38 2.42 0.43
C LEU A 74 5.98 2.00 -0.06
N LEU A 75 5.67 0.71 -0.01
CA LEU A 75 4.35 0.21 -0.44
C LEU A 75 3.20 0.80 0.38
N LYS A 76 3.35 0.89 1.71
CA LYS A 76 2.34 1.53 2.58
C LYS A 76 2.15 3.00 2.25
N THR A 77 3.22 3.73 1.97
CA THR A 77 3.14 5.17 1.61
C THR A 77 2.40 5.36 0.29
N ILE A 78 2.73 4.59 -0.75
CA ILE A 78 2.04 4.65 -2.03
C ILE A 78 0.56 4.29 -1.85
N HIS A 79 0.28 3.21 -1.12
CA HIS A 79 -1.07 2.75 -0.85
C HIS A 79 -1.91 3.79 -0.11
N ALA A 80 -1.36 4.41 0.94
CA ALA A 80 -2.00 5.48 1.69
C ALA A 80 -2.29 6.69 0.79
N TYR A 81 -1.29 7.15 0.02
CA TYR A 81 -1.44 8.26 -0.91
C TYR A 81 -2.53 7.99 -1.95
N ALA A 82 -2.49 6.84 -2.62
CA ALA A 82 -3.48 6.46 -3.62
C ALA A 82 -4.88 6.38 -3.00
N SER A 83 -4.99 5.78 -1.82
CA SER A 83 -6.23 5.72 -1.07
C SER A 83 -6.81 7.12 -0.80
N ASP A 84 -5.98 8.08 -0.39
CA ASP A 84 -6.39 9.46 -0.09
C ASP A 84 -6.77 10.23 -1.35
N PHE A 85 -5.97 10.09 -2.41
CA PHE A 85 -6.25 10.68 -3.72
C PHE A 85 -7.60 10.20 -4.27
N TYR A 86 -7.79 8.89 -4.38
CA TYR A 86 -9.05 8.33 -4.89
C TYR A 86 -10.22 8.54 -3.93
N GLY A 87 -9.99 8.58 -2.61
CA GLY A 87 -11.03 8.88 -1.64
C GLY A 87 -11.55 10.32 -1.70
N SER A 88 -10.69 11.27 -2.08
CA SER A 88 -11.04 12.70 -2.18
C SER A 88 -11.60 13.10 -3.54
N VAL A 89 -11.06 12.55 -4.63
CA VAL A 89 -11.43 12.90 -6.01
C VAL A 89 -12.75 12.24 -6.45
N LEU A 90 -13.08 11.06 -5.91
CA LEU A 90 -14.17 10.22 -6.43
C LEU A 90 -15.51 10.38 -5.70
N GLN A 91 -15.74 11.49 -4.98
CA GLN A 91 -17.00 11.75 -4.27
C GLN A 91 -18.27 11.74 -5.16
N HIS A 92 -18.14 11.65 -6.49
CA HIS A 92 -19.27 11.70 -7.41
C HIS A 92 -19.61 10.45 -8.23
N ASP A 93 -18.72 9.49 -8.57
CA ASP A 93 -19.17 8.31 -9.37
C ASP A 93 -18.15 7.17 -9.65
N ALA A 94 -17.06 7.01 -8.89
CA ALA A 94 -16.04 6.00 -9.25
C ALA A 94 -15.82 4.94 -8.16
N HIS A 95 -16.90 4.23 -7.85
CA HIS A 95 -16.85 3.10 -6.92
C HIS A 95 -15.92 1.97 -7.41
N ASP A 96 -15.62 1.93 -8.71
CA ASP A 96 -14.78 0.92 -9.36
C ASP A 96 -13.28 1.28 -9.40
N ASP A 97 -12.92 2.57 -9.44
CA ASP A 97 -11.49 3.00 -9.52
C ASP A 97 -10.75 2.94 -8.18
N PHE A 98 -11.50 2.93 -7.08
CA PHE A 98 -10.96 2.98 -5.70
C PHE A 98 -10.13 1.74 -5.31
N ARG A 99 -10.05 0.71 -6.16
CA ARG A 99 -9.26 -0.52 -5.94
C ARG A 99 -8.24 -0.81 -7.04
N SER A 100 -7.97 0.14 -7.92
CA SER A 100 -7.02 -0.05 -9.03
C SER A 100 -5.59 -0.34 -8.56
N LEU A 101 -5.23 0.06 -7.34
CA LEU A 101 -3.97 -0.28 -6.70
C LEU A 101 -4.13 -1.48 -5.75
N ASP A 102 -4.56 -2.60 -6.30
CA ASP A 102 -4.68 -3.86 -5.56
C ASP A 102 -3.31 -4.47 -5.22
N GLU A 103 -3.31 -5.56 -4.46
CA GLU A 103 -2.12 -6.24 -3.95
C GLU A 103 -1.05 -6.49 -5.03
N THR A 104 -1.47 -6.89 -6.24
CA THR A 104 -0.55 -7.20 -7.34
C THR A 104 -0.07 -5.93 -8.04
N ALA A 105 -0.98 -4.99 -8.30
CA ALA A 105 -0.63 -3.71 -8.91
C ALA A 105 0.33 -2.90 -8.02
N LEU A 106 0.09 -2.88 -6.71
CA LEU A 106 0.95 -2.23 -5.72
C LEU A 106 2.35 -2.85 -5.69
N LEU A 107 2.45 -4.18 -5.70
CA LEU A 107 3.74 -4.87 -5.75
C LEU A 107 4.50 -4.58 -7.04
N ALA A 108 3.82 -4.65 -8.19
CA ALA A 108 4.44 -4.34 -9.48
C ALA A 108 4.95 -2.90 -9.53
N LEU A 109 4.15 -1.94 -9.05
CA LEU A 109 4.54 -0.54 -8.97
C LEU A 109 5.74 -0.32 -8.04
N GLY A 110 5.75 -0.97 -6.87
CA GLY A 110 6.88 -0.91 -5.94
C GLY A 110 8.18 -1.42 -6.56
N ILE A 111 8.13 -2.54 -7.26
CA ILE A 111 9.29 -3.08 -7.99
C ILE A 111 9.78 -2.05 -9.02
N LEU A 112 8.87 -1.51 -9.84
CA LEU A 112 9.24 -0.54 -10.86
C LEU A 112 9.87 0.73 -10.27
N LEU A 113 9.36 1.22 -9.14
CA LEU A 113 9.90 2.40 -8.48
C LEU A 113 11.29 2.17 -7.88
N GLU A 114 11.51 1.02 -7.24
CA GLU A 114 12.82 0.67 -6.70
C GLU A 114 13.85 0.47 -7.81
N GLU A 115 13.49 -0.24 -8.88
CA GLU A 115 14.36 -0.45 -10.04
C GLU A 115 14.64 0.87 -10.79
N ALA A 116 13.63 1.72 -10.95
CA ALA A 116 13.82 3.05 -11.54
C ALA A 116 14.74 3.93 -10.67
N ALA A 117 14.58 3.90 -9.35
CA ALA A 117 15.47 4.61 -8.43
C ALA A 117 16.90 4.07 -8.53
N ALA A 118 17.09 2.75 -8.49
CA ALA A 118 18.41 2.14 -8.64
C ALA A 118 19.06 2.50 -10.00
N HIS A 119 18.28 2.51 -11.07
CA HIS A 119 18.74 2.91 -12.40
C HIS A 119 19.13 4.40 -12.46
N SER A 120 18.30 5.28 -11.91
CA SER A 120 18.52 6.73 -11.92
C SER A 120 19.68 7.17 -11.01
N LEU A 121 19.87 6.51 -9.86
CA LEU A 121 20.91 6.88 -8.90
C LEU A 121 22.31 6.38 -9.29
N LYS A 122 22.44 5.45 -10.26
CA LYS A 122 23.68 4.72 -10.60
C LYS A 122 24.31 4.01 -9.37
N ASP A 123 25.37 3.23 -9.57
CA ASP A 123 25.99 2.40 -8.53
C ASP A 123 26.47 3.18 -7.27
N THR A 124 26.68 4.50 -7.38
CA THR A 124 27.23 5.32 -6.28
C THR A 124 26.25 6.35 -5.70
N GLY A 125 25.06 6.52 -6.27
CA GLY A 125 24.12 7.56 -5.84
C GLY A 125 24.55 9.00 -6.21
N ASP A 126 25.63 9.14 -6.98
CA ASP A 126 26.28 10.40 -7.30
C ASP A 126 25.44 11.32 -8.21
N LEU A 127 24.44 10.75 -8.89
CA LEU A 127 23.50 11.51 -9.73
C LEU A 127 22.23 11.98 -9.02
N ALA A 128 22.00 11.63 -7.75
CA ALA A 128 20.75 11.94 -7.05
C ALA A 128 20.48 13.46 -6.91
N PHE A 129 21.52 14.29 -6.95
CA PHE A 129 21.44 15.75 -6.76
C PHE A 129 22.14 16.57 -7.85
N VAL A 130 22.60 15.92 -8.92
CA VAL A 130 23.32 16.62 -9.99
C VAL A 130 22.31 16.98 -11.07
N GLU A 131 21.95 18.26 -11.14
CA GLU A 131 21.19 18.80 -12.26
C GLU A 131 22.00 18.54 -13.54
N GLY A 132 21.37 17.90 -14.53
CA GLY A 132 22.05 17.52 -15.76
C GLY A 132 22.58 18.79 -16.42
N ALA A 133 23.91 18.92 -16.49
CA ALA A 133 24.52 19.99 -17.27
C ALA A 133 24.02 19.84 -18.70
N GLU A 134 23.11 20.73 -19.12
CA GLU A 134 22.66 20.78 -20.50
C GLU A 134 23.91 20.92 -21.35
N LYS A 135 24.13 19.93 -22.22
CA LYS A 135 25.21 20.00 -23.19
C LYS A 135 24.82 21.10 -24.16
N GLU A 136 25.28 22.31 -23.87
CA GLU A 136 25.29 23.42 -24.78
C GLU A 136 26.12 22.99 -25.99
N GLN A 137 25.42 22.58 -27.05
CA GLN A 137 26.04 22.25 -28.33
C GLN A 137 26.54 23.56 -28.91
N ALA A 138 27.81 23.86 -28.71
CA ALA A 138 28.50 24.92 -29.42
C ALA A 138 28.53 24.57 -30.92
N HIS A 139 27.82 25.38 -31.72
CA HIS A 139 27.96 25.44 -33.17
C HIS A 139 28.90 26.58 -33.53
#